data_AF-A0A259YQ05-F1
#
_entry.id   AF-A0A259YQ05-F1
#
_cell.length_a   1.000
_cell.length_b   1.000
_cell.length_c   1.000
_cell.angle_alpha   90.00
_cell.angle_beta   90.00
_cell.angle_gamma   90.00
#
_symmetry.space_group_name_H-M   'P 1'
#
loop_
_entity.id
_entity.type
_entity.pdbx_description
1 polymer ?
#
loop_
_entity_poly.entity_id
_entity_poly.type
_entity_poly.pdbx_seq_one_letter_code
_entity_poly.pdbx_strand_id
1 'polypeptide(L)'
;MMVLASRTAVLSPPVRFVWKALMRPDVHPKNQGFAWPVMFEGTALPRIVESSEFDRVVWSSPWPSLPGVLVQFDLTPETRLRWTLLGHPPVPDPQTVEWLRDQVSHLVNIDLRNATGY
;
A
#
# COMPACT_ATOMS: atom_id res chain seq x y z
N MET A 1 9.58 -0.75 -16.28
CA MET A 1 8.87 -0.26 -15.09
C MET A 1 9.37 1.14 -14.77
N MET A 2 8.48 2.10 -14.48
CA MET A 2 8.84 3.48 -14.12
C MET A 2 8.19 3.89 -12.79
N VAL A 3 8.77 4.88 -12.11
CA VAL A 3 8.18 5.45 -10.90
C VAL A 3 7.17 6.53 -11.30
N LEU A 4 5.91 6.34 -10.90
CA LEU A 4 4.82 7.30 -11.12
C LEU A 4 4.75 8.32 -9.98
N ALA A 5 4.93 7.87 -8.74
CA ALA A 5 4.98 8.71 -7.56
C ALA A 5 5.70 7.99 -6.41
N SER A 6 6.26 8.75 -5.46
CA SER A 6 6.78 8.19 -4.21
C SER A 6 6.59 9.19 -3.08
N ARG A 7 6.30 8.69 -1.88
CA ARG A 7 6.24 9.50 -0.65
C ARG A 7 6.69 8.67 0.52
N THR A 8 7.19 9.35 1.55
CA THR A 8 7.57 8.73 2.81
C THR A 8 6.64 9.23 3.91
N ALA A 9 6.15 8.30 4.72
CA ALA A 9 5.38 8.55 5.92
C ALA A 9 6.15 8.02 7.13
N VAL A 10 6.09 8.75 8.24
CA VAL A 10 6.56 8.27 9.54
C VAL A 10 5.36 7.65 10.24
N LEU A 11 5.53 6.40 10.66
CA LEU A 11 4.53 5.62 11.36
C LEU A 11 4.97 5.44 12.82
N SER A 12 4.00 5.43 13.74
CA SER A 12 4.26 5.15 15.17
C SER A 12 4.54 3.66 15.46
N PRO A 13 3.86 2.69 14.82
CA PRO A 13 4.11 1.27 15.06
C PRO A 13 5.53 0.84 14.68
N PRO A 14 6.09 -0.16 15.39
CA PRO A 14 7.30 -0.84 14.95
C PRO A 14 7.14 -1.47 13.57
N VAL A 15 8.23 -1.49 12.79
CA VAL A 15 8.26 -2.00 11.40
C VAL A 15 7.63 -3.39 11.23
N ARG A 16 7.81 -4.29 12.21
CA ARG A 16 7.23 -5.64 12.20
C ARG A 16 5.71 -5.67 12.17
N PHE A 17 5.04 -4.70 12.80
CA PHE A 17 3.58 -4.62 12.80
C PHE A 17 3.07 -4.08 11.47
N VAL A 18 3.76 -3.06 10.94
CA VAL A 18 3.46 -2.50 9.62
C VAL A 18 3.64 -3.56 8.53
N TRP A 19 4.76 -4.28 8.55
CA TRP A 19 5.03 -5.37 7.60
C TRP A 19 3.96 -6.46 7.69
N LYS A 20 3.59 -6.91 8.90
CA LYS A 20 2.53 -7.92 9.08
C LYS A 20 1.17 -7.46 8.56
N ALA A 21 0.82 -6.19 8.76
CA ALA A 21 -0.41 -5.62 8.21
C ALA A 21 -0.38 -5.61 6.66
N LEU A 22 0.75 -5.17 6.07
CA LEU A 22 0.94 -5.14 4.62
C LEU A 22 0.99 -6.53 3.97
N MET A 23 1.44 -7.55 4.70
CA MET A 23 1.47 -8.94 4.25
C MET A 23 0.09 -9.62 4.27
N ARG A 24 -0.95 -8.92 4.73
CA ARG A 24 -2.34 -9.45 4.79
C ARG A 24 -3.32 -8.45 4.16
N PRO A 25 -3.21 -8.18 2.85
CA PRO A 25 -4.16 -7.31 2.14
C PRO A 25 -5.57 -7.91 2.06
N ASP A 26 -5.70 -9.21 2.34
CA ASP A 26 -6.93 -10.00 2.27
C ASP A 26 -7.76 -9.99 3.57
N VAL A 27 -7.16 -9.58 4.69
CA VAL A 27 -7.81 -9.67 6.01
C VAL A 27 -8.71 -8.45 6.22
N HIS A 28 -9.99 -8.68 5.95
CA HIS A 28 -11.07 -7.73 6.09
C HIS A 28 -11.34 -7.37 7.57
N PRO A 29 -11.78 -6.13 7.89
CA PRO A 29 -12.14 -5.65 9.23
C PRO A 29 -13.22 -6.46 9.99
N LYS A 30 -13.80 -7.50 9.37
CA LYS A 30 -14.78 -8.40 10.03
C LYS A 30 -14.17 -9.73 10.50
N ASN A 31 -12.95 -10.06 10.10
CA ASN A 31 -12.27 -11.29 10.52
C ASN A 31 -10.87 -10.96 11.10
N GLN A 32 -10.88 -10.47 12.34
CA GLN A 32 -9.81 -10.61 13.35
C GLN A 32 -8.36 -10.47 12.85
N GLY A 33 -7.82 -9.25 12.89
CA GLY A 33 -6.36 -9.06 12.95
C GLY A 33 -5.87 -7.65 12.67
N PHE A 34 -6.37 -7.00 11.61
CA PHE A 34 -5.94 -5.67 11.18
C PHE A 34 -7.14 -4.93 10.54
N ALA A 35 -7.51 -3.78 11.09
CA ALA A 35 -8.65 -2.99 10.62
C ALA A 35 -8.27 -2.13 9.40
N TRP A 36 -8.31 -2.69 8.18
CA TRP A 36 -8.23 -1.90 6.94
C TRP A 36 -9.61 -1.29 6.63
N PRO A 37 -9.80 0.04 6.69
CA PRO A 37 -11.03 0.69 6.25
C PRO A 37 -11.13 0.75 4.71
N VAL A 38 -12.29 0.36 4.18
CA VAL A 38 -13.12 0.99 3.12
C VAL A 38 -12.50 1.31 1.74
N MET A 39 -11.19 1.23 1.50
CA MET A 39 -10.63 1.55 0.17
C MET A 39 -10.93 0.48 -0.89
N PHE A 40 -11.09 -0.77 -0.49
CA PHE A 40 -11.35 -1.89 -1.40
C PHE A 40 -12.80 -2.40 -1.37
N GLU A 41 -13.75 -1.69 -0.75
CA GLU A 41 -15.16 -2.09 -0.85
C GLU A 41 -15.58 -2.11 -2.34
N GLY A 42 -15.89 -3.30 -2.86
CA GLY A 42 -16.24 -3.51 -4.27
C GLY A 42 -15.06 -3.62 -5.25
N THR A 43 -13.82 -3.57 -4.78
CA THR A 43 -12.61 -3.61 -5.63
C THR A 43 -11.80 -4.88 -5.38
N ALA A 44 -11.06 -5.37 -6.40
CA ALA A 44 -10.20 -6.53 -6.27
C ALA A 44 -9.08 -6.29 -5.22
N LEU A 45 -8.96 -7.20 -4.26
CA LEU A 45 -7.91 -7.12 -3.24
C LEU A 45 -6.53 -7.25 -3.90
N PRO A 46 -5.56 -6.40 -3.53
CA PRO A 46 -4.21 -6.52 -4.06
C PRO A 46 -3.57 -7.82 -3.58
N ARG A 47 -2.76 -8.42 -4.44
CA ARG A 47 -1.95 -9.61 -4.13
C ARG A 47 -0.52 -9.21 -3.86
N ILE A 48 0.18 -9.96 -3.03
CA ILE A 48 1.61 -9.75 -2.80
C ILE A 48 2.37 -10.34 -3.98
N VAL A 49 3.09 -9.49 -4.70
CA VAL A 49 3.93 -9.86 -5.84
C VAL A 49 5.34 -10.21 -5.37
N GLU A 50 5.85 -9.46 -4.40
CA GLU A 50 7.18 -9.64 -3.81
C GLU A 50 7.16 -9.19 -2.35
N SER A 51 7.97 -9.82 -1.50
CA SER A 51 8.17 -9.38 -0.12
C SER A 51 9.56 -9.73 0.38
N SER A 52 10.20 -8.80 1.08
CA SER A 52 11.36 -9.04 1.93
C SER A 52 10.96 -8.77 3.38
N GLU A 53 11.34 -9.66 4.30
CA GLU A 53 10.93 -9.56 5.70
C GLU A 53 11.40 -8.23 6.30
N PHE A 54 10.45 -7.43 6.82
CA PHE A 54 10.68 -6.11 7.42
C PHE A 54 11.27 -5.01 6.53
N ASP A 55 11.70 -5.32 5.31
CA ASP A 55 12.31 -4.35 4.41
C ASP A 55 11.37 -3.90 3.30
N ARG A 56 10.57 -4.83 2.74
CA ARG A 56 9.78 -4.53 1.54
C ARG A 56 8.52 -5.38 1.40
N VAL A 57 7.46 -4.78 0.89
CA VAL A 57 6.28 -5.48 0.37
C VAL A 57 5.87 -4.84 -0.95
N VAL A 58 5.62 -5.62 -1.99
CA VAL A 58 5.11 -5.14 -3.28
C VAL A 58 3.74 -5.73 -3.51
N TRP A 59 2.76 -4.86 -3.71
CA TRP A 59 1.40 -5.22 -4.07
C TRP A 59 1.17 -5.11 -5.57
N SER A 60 0.38 -6.05 -6.10
CA SER A 60 -0.24 -5.92 -7.42
C SER A 60 -1.19 -4.74 -7.42
N SER A 61 -1.61 -4.29 -8.61
CA SER A 61 -2.60 -3.22 -8.69
C SER A 61 -3.86 -3.60 -7.90
N PRO A 62 -4.27 -2.78 -6.92
CA PRO A 62 -5.58 -2.89 -6.33
C PRO A 62 -6.67 -2.33 -7.24
N TRP A 63 -6.33 -1.65 -8.35
CA TRP A 63 -7.31 -1.01 -9.23
C TRP A 63 -7.51 -1.82 -10.51
N PRO A 64 -8.71 -2.41 -10.73
CA PRO A 64 -9.00 -3.21 -11.92
C PRO A 64 -8.82 -2.44 -13.25
N SER A 65 -9.04 -1.13 -13.24
CA SER A 65 -8.83 -0.25 -14.39
C SER A 65 -7.36 -0.02 -14.72
N LEU A 66 -6.44 -0.30 -13.79
CA LEU A 66 -5.01 -0.01 -13.90
C LEU A 66 -4.16 -1.23 -13.53
N PRO A 67 -4.32 -2.39 -14.19
CA PRO A 67 -3.66 -3.64 -13.80
C PRO A 67 -2.13 -3.58 -13.92
N GLY A 68 -1.58 -2.64 -14.71
CA GLY A 68 -0.14 -2.45 -14.89
C GLY A 68 0.56 -1.65 -13.78
N VAL A 69 -0.19 -1.19 -12.77
CA VAL A 69 0.35 -0.43 -11.63
C VAL A 69 0.70 -1.37 -10.49
N LEU A 70 1.85 -1.17 -9.85
CA LEU A 70 2.25 -1.85 -8.63
C LEU A 70 2.45 -0.83 -7.52
N VAL A 71 2.22 -1.24 -6.28
CA VAL A 71 2.47 -0.42 -5.10
C VAL A 71 3.58 -1.07 -4.30
N GLN A 72 4.76 -0.45 -4.31
CA GLN A 72 5.90 -0.90 -3.52
C GLN A 72 5.94 -0.14 -2.20
N PHE A 73 6.09 -0.88 -1.11
CA PHE A 73 6.26 -0.39 0.25
C PHE A 73 7.67 -0.77 0.70
N ASP A 74 8.56 0.21 0.84
CA ASP A 74 9.88 0.05 1.45
C ASP A 74 9.80 0.53 2.90
N LEU A 75 10.20 -0.35 3.81
CA LEU A 75 10.15 -0.16 5.24
C LEU A 75 11.57 0.04 5.77
N THR A 76 11.75 1.00 6.68
CA THR A 76 13.03 1.16 7.38
C THR A 76 12.88 1.00 8.89
N PRO A 77 13.94 0.60 9.61
CA PRO A 77 13.91 0.40 11.06
C PRO A 77 13.51 1.66 11.83
N GLU A 78 13.73 2.87 11.31
CA GLU A 78 13.34 4.13 11.93
C GLU A 78 11.85 4.47 11.79
N THR A 79 11.00 3.44 11.70
CA THR A 79 9.54 3.52 11.53
C THR A 79 9.09 4.37 10.34
N ARG A 80 9.93 4.48 9.30
CA ARG A 80 9.58 5.14 8.05
C ARG A 80 9.07 4.12 7.05
N LEU A 81 7.93 4.42 6.47
CA LEU A 81 7.39 3.69 5.32
C LEU A 81 7.47 4.61 4.10
N ARG A 82 8.24 4.20 3.10
CA ARG A 82 8.20 4.79 1.77
C ARG A 82 7.28 3.95 0.90
N TRP A 83 6.28 4.58 0.31
CA TRP A 83 5.52 3.94 -0.75
C TRP A 83 5.90 4.53 -2.10
N THR A 84 5.89 3.69 -3.12
CA THR A 84 6.26 4.00 -4.50
C THR A 84 5.24 3.38 -5.43
N LEU A 85 4.59 4.20 -6.24
CA LEU A 85 3.75 3.75 -7.34
C LEU A 85 4.64 3.45 -8.54
N LEU A 86 4.56 2.21 -9.03
CA LEU A 86 5.33 1.73 -10.16
C LEU A 86 4.37 1.45 -11.32
N GLY A 87 4.69 1.96 -12.52
CA GLY A 87 3.87 1.79 -13.71
C GLY A 87 4.58 1.01 -14.81
N HIS A 88 3.83 0.15 -15.47
CA HIS A 88 4.17 -0.37 -16.80
C HIS A 88 3.47 0.46 -17.88
N PRO A 89 4.07 0.61 -19.08
CA PRO A 89 3.38 1.24 -20.20
C PRO A 89 2.07 0.50 -20.55
N PRO A 90 0.99 1.21 -20.93
CA PRO A 90 0.91 2.67 -21.07
C PRO A 90 0.85 3.38 -19.71
N VAL A 91 1.53 4.51 -19.62
CA VAL A 91 1.57 5.33 -18.40
C VAL A 91 0.19 5.96 -18.18
N PRO A 92 -0.36 5.91 -16.97
CA PRO A 92 -1.57 6.65 -16.65
C PRO A 92 -1.36 8.14 -16.88
N ASP A 93 -2.41 8.86 -17.25
CA ASP A 93 -2.35 10.31 -17.38
C ASP A 93 -2.05 10.98 -16.00
N PRO A 94 -1.59 12.23 -15.99
CA PRO A 94 -1.21 12.91 -14.75
C PRO A 94 -2.32 13.00 -13.70
N GLN A 95 -3.59 13.16 -14.12
CA GLN A 95 -4.72 13.26 -13.19
C GLN A 95 -4.98 11.91 -12.51
N THR A 96 -4.88 10.81 -13.27
CA THR A 96 -4.93 9.46 -12.71
C THR A 96 -3.78 9.21 -11.74
N VAL A 97 -2.56 9.65 -12.06
CA VAL A 97 -1.40 9.51 -11.14
C VAL A 97 -1.61 10.28 -9.83
N GLU A 98 -2.18 11.49 -9.90
CA GLU A 98 -2.51 12.28 -8.71
C GLU A 98 -3.57 11.58 -7.85
N TRP A 99 -4.65 11.10 -8.48
CA TRP A 99 -5.67 10.31 -7.78
C TRP A 99 -5.08 9.07 -7.09
N LEU A 100 -4.25 8.29 -7.79
CA LEU A 100 -3.57 7.12 -7.22
C LEU A 100 -2.70 7.49 -6.01
N ARG A 101 -1.96 8.61 -6.12
CA ARG A 101 -1.13 9.12 -5.01
C ARG A 101 -1.98 9.45 -3.80
N ASP A 102 -3.16 10.03 -3.98
CA ASP A 102 -4.07 10.36 -2.88
C ASP A 102 -4.65 9.09 -2.24
N GLN A 103 -5.03 8.10 -3.06
CA GLN A 103 -5.47 6.79 -2.57
C GLN A 103 -4.37 6.14 -1.71
N VAL A 104 -3.14 5.98 -2.21
CA VAL A 104 -2.07 5.37 -1.43
C VAL A 104 -1.69 6.21 -0.20
N SER A 105 -1.77 7.54 -0.31
CA SER A 105 -1.55 8.42 0.84
C SER A 105 -2.59 8.20 1.93
N HIS A 106 -3.86 8.05 1.59
CA HIS A 106 -4.93 7.71 2.53
C HIS A 106 -4.70 6.34 3.15
N LEU A 107 -4.34 5.35 2.30
CA LEU A 107 -4.06 3.98 2.73
C LEU A 107 -3.00 3.94 3.82
N VAL A 108 -1.89 4.65 3.60
CA VAL A 108 -0.76 4.64 4.53
C VAL A 108 -1.02 5.50 5.77
N ASN A 109 -1.66 6.66 5.63
CA ASN A 109 -1.80 7.61 6.73
C ASN A 109 -3.03 7.39 7.61
N ILE A 110 -4.06 6.72 7.09
CA ILE A 110 -5.34 6.51 7.79
C ILE A 110 -5.54 5.02 7.99
N ASP A 111 -5.62 4.27 6.91
CA ASP A 111 -6.05 2.87 6.95
C ASP A 111 -5.05 1.96 7.67
N LEU A 112 -3.77 2.13 7.34
CA LEU A 112 -2.67 1.40 7.98
C LEU A 112 -2.50 1.78 9.46
N ARG A 113 -2.66 3.06 9.81
CA ARG A 113 -2.58 3.52 11.21
C ARG A 113 -3.71 2.90 12.03
N ASN A 114 -4.94 2.99 11.53
CA ASN A 114 -6.11 2.36 12.13
C ASN A 114 -5.94 0.85 12.26
N ALA A 115 -5.39 0.19 11.24
CA ALA A 115 -5.16 -1.25 11.25
C ALA A 115 -4.17 -1.68 12.33
N THR A 116 -3.11 -0.89 12.53
CA THR A 116 -2.07 -1.17 13.54
C THR A 116 -2.46 -0.76 14.95
N GLY A 117 -3.47 0.08 15.13
CA GLY A 117 -3.95 0.53 16.44
C GLY A 117 -3.05 1.52 17.17
N TYR A 118 -2.19 2.26 16.45
CA TYR A 118 -1.29 3.28 16.98
C TYR A 118 -1.53 4.66 16.37
#